data_AF-A0AAN0LRM0-F1
#
_entry.id   AF-A0AAN0LRM0-F1
#
_cell.length_a   1.000
_cell.length_b   1.000
_cell.length_c   1.000
_cell.angle_alpha   90.00
_cell.angle_beta   90.00
_cell.angle_gamma   90.00
#
_symmetry.space_group_name_H-M   'P 1'
#
loop_
_entity.id
_entity.type
_entity.pdbx_description
1 polymer ?
#
loop_
_entity_poly.entity_id
_entity_poly.type
_entity_poly.pdbx_seq_one_letter_code
_entity_poly.pdbx_strand_id
1 'polypeptide(L)'
;MLCLKKDELVGTADLNQYRQAKARGIGVHQLSLGAGYNNGFKGRNSILKAGESFNLLLSQNAIKAPHIQTIDLEQAGQALMEMRKQRTVGKIVVVFQEAE
;
A
#
# COMPACT_ATOMS: atom_id res chain seq x y z
N MET A 1 15.84 -3.48 5.90
CA MET A 1 15.23 -3.26 4.57
C MET A 1 13.75 -3.60 4.68
N LEU A 2 12.87 -2.64 4.40
CA LEU A 2 11.43 -2.83 4.49
C LEU A 2 10.93 -3.36 3.14
N CYS A 3 10.43 -4.59 3.10
CA CYS A 3 9.76 -5.11 1.92
C CYS A 3 8.25 -5.06 2.11
N LEU A 4 7.63 -4.10 1.41
CA LEU A 4 6.19 -3.97 1.34
C LEU A 4 5.67 -5.04 0.38
N LYS A 5 4.89 -5.99 0.90
CA LYS A 5 4.22 -7.00 0.09
C LYS A 5 2.80 -6.51 -0.18
N LYS A 6 2.47 -6.27 -1.45
CA LYS A 6 1.09 -6.14 -1.93
C LYS A 6 0.92 -7.14 -3.07
N ASP A 7 -0.07 -8.00 -2.94
CA ASP A 7 -0.29 -9.18 -3.79
C ASP A 7 -0.24 -8.85 -5.30
N GLU A 8 0.40 -9.75 -6.06
CA GLU A 8 0.63 -9.80 -7.51
C GLU A 8 1.30 -8.60 -8.22
N LEU A 9 1.21 -7.37 -7.71
CA LEU A 9 1.70 -6.14 -8.36
C LEU A 9 3.05 -5.65 -7.83
N VAL A 10 3.59 -6.25 -6.77
CA VAL A 10 4.86 -5.85 -6.15
C VAL A 10 5.80 -7.06 -6.02
N GLY A 11 7.05 -6.90 -6.47
CA GLY A 11 8.06 -7.96 -6.43
C GLY A 11 8.39 -8.46 -5.03
N THR A 12 8.80 -9.72 -4.91
CA THR A 12 9.31 -10.30 -3.66
C THR A 12 10.78 -9.96 -3.48
N ALA A 13 11.21 -9.67 -2.24
CA ALA A 13 12.65 -9.59 -1.95
C ALA A 13 13.30 -10.96 -2.05
N ASP A 14 14.37 -11.06 -2.83
CA ASP A 14 15.27 -12.21 -2.81
C ASP A 14 16.30 -12.06 -1.69
N LEU A 15 16.06 -12.74 -0.57
CA LEU A 15 16.93 -12.68 0.61
C LEU A 15 18.27 -13.39 0.41
N ASN A 16 18.42 -14.22 -0.63
CA ASN A 16 19.69 -14.91 -0.91
C ASN A 16 20.76 -13.93 -1.43
N GLN A 17 20.36 -12.78 -1.96
CA GLN A 17 21.26 -11.71 -2.39
C GLN A 17 21.94 -11.01 -1.21
N TYR A 18 21.37 -11.14 0.00
CA TYR A 18 21.84 -10.45 1.20
C TYR A 18 22.63 -11.38 2.12
N ARG A 19 23.75 -11.90 1.61
CA ARG A 19 24.68 -12.74 2.40
C ARG A 19 25.13 -11.99 3.65
N GLN A 20 25.09 -12.70 4.79
CA GLN A 20 25.45 -12.18 6.12
C GLN A 20 24.61 -11.00 6.64
N ALA A 21 23.47 -10.65 6.03
CA ALA A 21 22.65 -9.53 6.52
C ALA A 21 22.25 -9.66 7.99
N LYS A 22 21.82 -10.86 8.42
CA LYS A 22 21.52 -11.14 9.84
C LYS A 22 22.75 -10.98 10.74
N ALA A 23 23.93 -11.43 10.29
CA ALA A 23 25.18 -11.29 11.05
C ALA A 23 25.64 -9.83 11.17
N ARG A 24 25.15 -8.95 10.29
CA ARG A 24 25.35 -7.50 10.33
C ARG A 24 24.23 -6.75 11.08
N GLY A 25 23.39 -7.48 11.84
CA GLY A 25 22.29 -6.91 12.62
C GLY A 25 21.08 -6.45 11.78
N ILE A 26 20.97 -6.86 10.52
CA ILE A 26 19.85 -6.44 9.64
C ILE A 26 18.62 -7.33 9.88
N GLY A 27 17.52 -6.69 10.29
CA GLY A 27 16.19 -7.29 10.37
C GLY A 27 15.42 -7.22 9.04
N VAL A 28 14.63 -8.26 8.77
CA VAL A 28 13.67 -8.31 7.64
C VAL A 28 12.27 -8.38 8.21
N HIS A 29 11.44 -7.41 7.83
CA HIS A 29 10.04 -7.33 8.26
C HIS A 29 9.15 -7.39 7.04
N GLN A 30 8.23 -8.36 7.03
CA GLN A 30 7.13 -8.39 6.07
C GLN A 30 5.94 -7.67 6.70
N LEU A 31 5.34 -6.75 5.95
CA LEU A 31 4.12 -6.05 6.36
C LEU A 31 2.99 -6.42 5.41
N SER A 32 1.87 -6.86 5.97
CA SER A 32 0.60 -7.06 5.25
C SER A 32 -0.53 -6.48 6.09
N LEU A 33 -1.14 -5.41 5.61
CA LEU A 33 -2.27 -4.76 6.28
C LEU A 33 -3.51 -5.66 6.28
N GLY A 34 -3.75 -6.41 5.18
CA GLY A 34 -4.87 -7.34 5.10
C GLY A 34 -4.75 -8.49 6.11
N ALA A 35 -3.57 -9.10 6.22
CA ALA A 35 -3.31 -10.11 7.25
C ALA A 35 -3.43 -9.52 8.67
N GLY A 36 -2.95 -8.29 8.87
CA GLY A 36 -3.12 -7.55 10.12
C GLY A 36 -4.58 -7.34 10.50
N TYR A 37 -5.45 -7.00 9.55
CA TYR A 37 -6.87 -6.80 9.80
C TYR A 37 -7.59 -8.08 10.24
N ASN A 38 -7.21 -9.21 9.64
CA ASN A 38 -7.75 -10.53 9.98
C ASN A 38 -7.18 -11.10 11.29
N ASN A 39 -6.13 -10.50 11.87
CA ASN A 39 -5.46 -10.96 13.10
C ASN A 39 -6.20 -10.55 14.40
N GLY A 40 -7.53 -10.63 14.37
CA GLY A 40 -8.41 -10.35 15.51
C GLY A 40 -8.25 -8.95 16.10
N PHE A 41 -8.57 -8.81 17.39
CA PHE A 41 -8.60 -7.53 18.09
C PHE A 41 -7.24 -6.81 18.11
N LYS A 42 -6.15 -7.55 18.35
CA LYS A 42 -4.79 -6.98 18.38
C LYS A 42 -4.40 -6.36 17.04
N GLY A 43 -4.65 -7.10 15.96
CA GLY A 43 -4.38 -6.63 14.60
C GLY A 43 -5.19 -5.39 14.24
N ARG A 44 -6.51 -5.42 14.49
CA ARG A 44 -7.40 -4.27 14.24
C ARG A 44 -6.98 -3.03 15.00
N ASN A 45 -6.67 -3.15 16.29
CA ASN A 45 -6.21 -2.01 17.10
C ASN A 45 -4.87 -1.44 16.63
N SER A 46 -3.96 -2.29 16.14
CA SER A 46 -2.70 -1.82 15.57
C SER A 46 -2.91 -0.99 14.30
N ILE A 47 -3.85 -1.40 13.45
CA ILE A 47 -4.23 -0.67 12.23
C ILE A 47 -4.94 0.64 12.58
N LEU A 48 -5.84 0.62 13.57
CA LEU A 48 -6.52 1.83 14.05
C LEU A 48 -5.50 2.88 14.51
N LYS A 49 -4.57 2.50 15.40
CA LYS A 49 -3.51 3.41 15.88
C LYS A 49 -2.65 3.97 14.76
N ALA A 50 -2.34 3.14 13.75
CA ALA A 50 -1.61 3.60 12.58
C ALA A 50 -2.42 4.62 11.76
N GLY A 51 -3.73 4.40 11.60
CA GLY A 51 -4.65 5.33 10.94
C GLY A 51 -4.81 6.66 11.69
N GLU A 52 -4.94 6.63 13.01
CA GLU A 52 -5.00 7.83 13.86
C GLU A 52 -3.72 8.67 13.72
N SER A 53 -2.56 8.01 13.76
CA SER A 53 -1.25 8.67 13.57
C SER A 53 -1.13 9.26 12.17
N PHE A 54 -1.58 8.54 11.15
CA PHE A 54 -1.61 9.01 9.76
C PHE A 54 -2.48 10.26 9.61
N ASN A 55 -3.68 10.26 10.19
CA ASN A 55 -4.61 11.39 10.14
C ASN A 55 -4.03 12.63 10.84
N LEU A 56 -3.34 12.45 11.97
CA LEU A 56 -2.65 13.54 12.65
C LEU A 56 -1.57 14.17 11.76
N LEU A 57 -0.76 13.35 11.10
CA LEU A 57 0.29 13.84 10.20
C LEU A 57 -0.28 14.50 8.93
N LEU A 58 -1.42 14.00 8.44
CA LEU A 58 -2.14 14.59 7.32
C LEU A 58 -2.69 15.97 7.70
N SER A 59 -3.32 16.11 8.87
CA SER A 59 -3.87 17.40 9.34
C SER A 59 -2.79 18.44 9.62
N GLN A 60 -1.58 18.00 9.99
CA GLN A 60 -0.39 18.83 10.15
C GLN A 60 0.30 19.20 8.83
N ASN A 61 -0.22 18.76 7.68
CA ASN A 61 0.44 18.87 6.37
C ASN A 61 1.84 18.24 6.30
N ALA A 62 2.20 17.37 7.25
CA ALA A 62 3.46 16.62 7.25
C ALA A 62 3.43 15.47 6.21
N ILE A 63 2.22 15.00 5.87
CA ILE A 63 1.96 14.08 4.76
C ILE A 63 1.05 14.80 3.76
N LYS A 64 1.38 14.71 2.47
CA LYS A 64 0.51 15.20 1.38
C LYS A 64 -0.19 14.02 0.72
N ALA A 65 -1.47 14.18 0.40
CA ALA A 65 -2.17 13.22 -0.42
C ALA A 65 -1.45 13.08 -1.78
N PRO A 66 -1.30 11.86 -2.30
CA PRO A 66 -0.74 11.66 -3.64
C PRO A 66 -1.69 12.26 -4.69
N HIS A 67 -1.18 12.49 -5.90
CA HIS A 67 -2.04 12.88 -7.03
C HIS A 67 -3.17 11.85 -7.21
N ILE A 68 -4.41 12.34 -7.28
CA ILE A 68 -5.60 11.52 -7.48
C ILE A 68 -6.08 11.72 -8.91
N GLN A 69 -6.15 10.61 -9.65
CA GLN A 69 -6.76 10.55 -10.97
C GLN A 69 -8.12 9.87 -10.83
N THR A 70 -9.17 10.57 -11.25
CA THR A 70 -10.52 10.02 -11.30
C THR A 70 -10.81 9.48 -12.69
N ILE A 71 -11.42 8.30 -12.78
CA ILE A 71 -11.81 7.64 -14.02
C ILE A 71 -13.24 7.09 -13.92
N ASP A 72 -13.88 6.89 -15.06
CA ASP A 72 -15.18 6.21 -15.13
C ASP A 72 -15.00 4.69 -15.04
N LEU A 73 -16.10 3.97 -14.75
CA LEU A 73 -16.07 2.51 -14.58
C LEU A 73 -15.58 1.79 -15.83
N GLU A 74 -15.97 2.27 -17.01
CA GLU A 74 -15.59 1.73 -18.31
C GLU A 74 -14.08 1.78 -18.54
N GLN A 75 -13.40 2.73 -17.90
CA GLN A 75 -11.95 2.93 -18.01
C GLN A 75 -11.15 2.06 -17.03
N ALA A 76 -11.81 1.40 -16.07
CA ALA A 76 -11.14 0.64 -15.01
C ALA A 76 -10.25 -0.50 -15.55
N GLY A 77 -10.71 -1.23 -16.57
CA GLY A 77 -9.96 -2.31 -17.19
C GLY A 77 -8.63 -1.84 -17.80
N GLN A 78 -8.68 -0.76 -18.58
CA GLN A 78 -7.48 -0.16 -19.18
C GLN A 78 -6.54 0.39 -18.10
N ALA A 79 -7.08 1.03 -17.07
CA ALA A 79 -6.29 1.56 -15.96
C ALA A 79 -5.52 0.45 -15.21
N LEU A 80 -6.13 -0.73 -15.01
CA LEU A 80 -5.45 -1.90 -14.42
C LEU A 80 -4.28 -2.38 -15.28
N MET A 81 -4.46 -2.41 -16.61
CA MET A 81 -3.41 -2.80 -17.55
C MET A 81 -2.22 -1.82 -17.52
N GLU A 82 -2.48 -0.52 -17.43
CA GLU A 82 -1.42 0.48 -17.29
C GLU A 82 -0.73 0.44 -15.92
N MET A 83 -1.47 0.20 -14.83
CA MET A 83 -0.89 0.01 -13.49
C MET A 83 0.10 -1.16 -13.46
N ARG A 84 -0.22 -2.26 -14.14
CA ARG A 84 0.67 -3.43 -14.24
C ARG A 84 2.00 -3.11 -14.93
N LYS A 85 2.05 -2.11 -15.82
CA LYS A 85 3.29 -1.64 -16.46
C LYS A 85 4.18 -0.79 -15.54
N GLN A 86 3.82 -0.62 -14.26
CA GLN A 86 4.57 0.12 -13.24
C GLN A 86 4.84 1.60 -13.59
N ARG A 87 4.02 2.22 -14.45
CA ARG A 87 4.18 3.62 -14.87
C ARG A 87 3.26 4.60 -14.17
N THR A 88 2.40 4.13 -13.28
CA THR A 88 1.41 4.99 -12.61
C THR A 88 1.98 5.65 -11.38
N VAL A 89 1.92 6.98 -11.32
CA VAL A 89 2.23 7.80 -10.14
C VAL A 89 0.92 8.23 -9.50
N GLY A 90 0.75 7.93 -8.21
CA GLY A 90 -0.41 8.39 -7.43
C GLY A 90 -1.52 7.34 -7.28
N LYS A 91 -2.76 7.81 -7.10
CA LYS A 91 -3.94 7.00 -6.80
C LYS A 91 -4.99 7.17 -7.92
N ILE A 92 -5.44 6.05 -8.49
CA ILE A 92 -6.58 6.02 -9.40
C ILE A 92 -7.86 5.71 -8.60
N VAL A 93 -8.93 6.46 -8.82
CA VAL A 93 -10.24 6.32 -8.19
C VAL A 93 -11.30 6.16 -9.29
N VAL A 94 -12.07 5.08 -9.21
CA VAL A 94 -13.22 4.86 -10.10
C VAL A 94 -14.44 5.52 -9.45
N VAL A 95 -15.17 6.33 -10.23
CA VAL A 95 -16.41 6.96 -9.79
C VAL A 95 -17.59 6.34 -10.54
N PHE A 96 -18.68 6.12 -9.82
CA PHE A 96 -19.96 5.69 -10.38
C PHE A 96 -20.86 6.93 -10.44
N GLN A 97 -21.46 7.21 -11.60
CA GLN A 97 -22.56 8.15 -11.64
C GLN A 97 -23.78 7.46 -11.04
N GLU A 98 -24.36 8.02 -9.98
CA GLU A 98 -25.66 7.56 -9.47
C GLU A 98 -26.71 7.86 -10.55
N ALA A 99 -27.46 6.84 -10.97
CA ALA A 99 -28.62 7.05 -11.81
C ALA A 99 -29.71 7.72 -10.95
N GLU A 100 -30.07 8.96 -11.30
CA GLU A 100 -31.27 9.64 -10.77
C GLU A 100 -32.55 8.86 -11.09
#